data_AF-A0A9E1MBX7-F1
#
_entry.id   AF-A0A9E1MBX7-F1
#
_cell.length_a   1.000
_cell.length_b   1.000
_cell.length_c   1.000
_cell.angle_alpha   90.00
_cell.angle_beta   90.00
_cell.angle_gamma   90.00
#
_symmetry.space_group_name_H-M   'P 1'
#
loop_
_entity.id
_entity.type
_entity.pdbx_description
1 polymer ?
#
loop_
_entity_poly.entity_id
_entity_poly.type
_entity_poly.pdbx_seq_one_letter_code
_entity_poly.pdbx_strand_id
1 'polypeptide(L)' 'MTKLALSDEILMKIDKPARYIGNELNSIKKDKEKVAIRFAMCFPDVYEIGMSHLGVQILYDMFNKMEDVWCERVYSP' A
#
# COMPACT_ATOMS: atom_id res chain seq x y z
N MET A 1 -10.16 -3.53 -15.61
CA MET A 1 -9.09 -4.07 -14.74
C MET A 1 -8.16 -2.93 -14.37
N THR A 2 -7.73 -2.85 -13.11
CA THR A 2 -6.72 -1.87 -12.69
C THR A 2 -5.40 -2.18 -13.42
N LYS A 3 -4.72 -1.15 -13.92
CA LYS A 3 -3.43 -1.34 -14.60
C LYS A 3 -2.41 -1.89 -13.60
N LEU A 4 -1.82 -3.04 -13.91
CA LEU A 4 -0.76 -3.65 -13.11
C LEU A 4 0.49 -2.76 -13.16
N ALA A 5 1.20 -2.67 -12.02
CA ALA A 5 2.45 -1.93 -11.94
C ALA A 5 3.62 -2.68 -12.61
N LEU A 6 3.56 -4.01 -12.64
CA LEU A 6 4.54 -4.90 -13.27
C LEU A 6 3.89 -5.67 -14.43
N SER A 7 4.71 -6.07 -15.40
CA SER A 7 4.25 -6.94 -16.50
C SER A 7 4.02 -8.36 -16.02
N ASP A 8 3.13 -9.08 -16.71
CA ASP A 8 2.84 -10.49 -16.41
C ASP A 8 4.11 -11.35 -16.45
N GLU A 9 5.03 -11.06 -17.37
CA GLU A 9 6.32 -11.75 -17.46
C GLU A 9 7.16 -11.60 -16.18
N ILE A 10 7.19 -10.41 -15.58
CA ILE A 10 7.91 -10.16 -14.32
C ILE A 10 7.17 -10.83 -13.16
N LEU A 11 5.84 -10.70 -13.11
CA LEU A 11 5.02 -11.29 -12.05
C LEU A 11 5.15 -12.83 -12.02
N MET A 12 5.29 -13.49 -13.16
CA MET A 12 5.49 -14.94 -13.22
C MET A 12 6.89 -15.40 -12.75
N LYS A 13 7.86 -14.48 -12.62
CA LYS A 13 9.24 -14.77 -12.24
C LYS A 13 9.55 -14.50 -10.76
N ILE A 14 8.66 -13.83 -10.04
CA ILE A 14 8.87 -13.43 -8.64
C ILE A 14 8.07 -14.28 -7.67
N ASP A 15 8.57 -14.42 -6.44
CA ASP A 15 7.81 -15.08 -5.39
C ASP A 15 6.64 -14.20 -4.92
N LYS A 16 5.49 -14.84 -4.68
CA LYS A 16 4.24 -14.21 -4.20
C LYS A 16 3.83 -12.93 -4.98
N PRO A 17 3.57 -13.04 -6.30
CA PRO A 17 3.29 -11.88 -7.17
C PRO A 17 2.05 -11.06 -6.78
N ALA A 18 1.11 -11.68 -6.06
CA ALA A 18 -0.08 -11.01 -5.54
C ALA A 18 0.22 -9.81 -4.63
N ARG A 19 1.45 -9.68 -4.11
CA ARG A 19 1.90 -8.50 -3.34
C ARG A 19 2.04 -7.24 -4.17
N TYR A 20 2.27 -7.38 -5.48
CA TYR A 20 2.66 -6.28 -6.35
C TYR A 20 1.53 -5.80 -7.28
N ILE A 21 0.33 -6.40 -7.17
CA ILE A 21 -0.81 -6.09 -8.05
C ILE A 21 -1.72 -4.96 -7.53
N GLY A 22 -1.46 -4.42 -6.33
CA GLY A 22 -2.16 -3.23 -5.80
C GLY A 22 -3.62 -3.46 -5.38
N ASN A 23 -3.99 -4.69 -5.03
CA ASN A 23 -5.33 -5.09 -4.57
C ASN A 23 -5.31 -5.67 -3.16
N GLU A 24 -4.50 -5.10 -2.27
CA GLU A 24 -4.47 -5.47 -0.86
C GLU A 24 -5.84 -5.21 -0.21
N LEU A 25 -6.32 -6.18 0.57
CA LEU A 25 -7.55 -6.02 1.35
C LEU A 25 -7.40 -4.86 2.33
N ASN A 26 -8.42 -4.03 2.45
CA ASN A 26 -8.43 -2.80 3.27
C ASN A 26 -7.49 -1.69 2.79
N SER A 27 -7.01 -1.75 1.54
CA SER A 27 -6.37 -0.60 0.90
C SER A 27 -7.42 0.51 0.65
N ILE A 28 -7.14 1.70 1.17
CA ILE A 28 -7.96 2.90 0.94
C ILE A 28 -7.48 3.59 -0.34
N LYS A 29 -8.42 3.85 -1.26
CA LYS A 29 -8.19 4.62 -2.49
C LYS A 29 -8.99 5.92 -2.40
N LYS A 30 -8.30 7.05 -2.58
CA LYS A 30 -8.90 8.39 -2.61
C LYS A 30 -8.76 9.02 -3.99
N ASP A 31 -9.55 10.05 -4.24
CA ASP A 31 -9.41 10.89 -5.43
C ASP A 31 -8.18 11.78 -5.30
N LYS A 32 -7.26 11.72 -6.28
CA LYS A 32 -6.01 12.49 -6.27
C LYS A 32 -6.25 13.99 -6.30
N GLU A 33 -7.34 14.44 -6.92
CA GLU A 33 -7.66 15.85 -7.04
C GLU A 33 -8.28 16.44 -5.76
N LYS A 34 -8.67 15.58 -4.80
CA LYS A 34 -9.35 15.98 -3.56
C LYS A 34 -8.47 15.89 -2.31
N VAL A 35 -7.21 15.47 -2.47
CA VAL A 35 -6.27 15.32 -1.35
C VAL A 35 -5.20 16.38 -1.43
N ALA A 36 -4.90 17.01 -0.30
CA ALA A 36 -3.84 18.00 -0.18
C ALA A 36 -2.48 17.34 0.07
N ILE A 37 -2.47 16.24 0.83
CA ILE A 37 -1.26 15.54 1.24
C ILE A 37 -1.36 14.07 0.84
N ARG A 38 -0.35 13.59 0.12
CA ARG A 38 -0.21 12.18 -0.25
C ARG A 38 1.19 11.68 0.07
N PHE A 39 1.26 10.60 0.83
CA PHE A 39 2.53 10.00 1.25
C PHE A 39 2.37 8.50 1.46
N ALA A 40 3.49 7.81 1.60
CA ALA A 40 3.53 6.40 1.96
C ALA A 40 4.43 6.21 3.20
N MET A 41 3.99 5.35 4.12
CA MET A 41 4.85 4.88 5.20
C MET A 41 5.65 3.67 4.70
N CYS A 42 6.98 3.78 4.70
CA CYS A 42 7.87 2.73 4.23
C CYS A 42 8.46 1.95 5.40
N PHE A 43 8.28 0.64 5.40
CA PHE A 43 8.81 -0.28 6.39
C PHE A 43 9.94 -1.12 5.79
N PRO A 44 11.14 -1.10 6.39
CA PRO A 44 12.31 -1.83 5.90
C PRO A 44 12.25 -3.31 6.33
N ASP A 45 11.14 -3.98 6.04
CA ASP A 45 10.92 -5.37 6.42
C ASP A 45 10.03 -6.08 5.40
N VAL A 46 10.02 -7.41 5.45
CA VAL A 46 9.16 -8.24 4.61
C VAL A 46 7.69 -8.00 4.96
N TYR A 47 6.83 -8.09 3.94
CA TYR A 47 5.39 -7.86 4.05
C TYR A 47 4.73 -8.56 5.25
N GLU A 48 5.07 -9.83 5.49
CA GLU A 48 4.49 -10.61 6.60
C GLU A 48 4.82 -10.03 7.97
N ILE A 49 6.07 -9.60 8.17
CA ILE A 49 6.54 -9.07 9.45
C ILE A 49 6.02 -7.65 9.64
N GLY A 50 6.10 -6.83 8.58
CA GLY A 50 5.61 -5.46 8.59
C GLY A 50 4.10 -5.37 8.83
N MET A 51 3.30 -6.30 8.31
CA MET A 51 1.85 -6.34 8.52
C MET A 51 1.47 -6.57 9.99
N SER A 52 2.33 -7.21 10.81
CA SER A 52 2.09 -7.37 12.24
C SER A 52 2.33 -6.09 13.06
N HIS A 53 2.78 -5.00 12.43
CA HIS A 53 3.09 -3.76 13.12
C HIS A 53 1.83 -2.93 13.42
N LEU A 54 1.25 -3.14 14.60
CA LEU A 54 -0.01 -2.50 15.02
C LEU A 54 0.01 -0.96 14.92
N GLY A 55 1.13 -0.33 15.27
CA GLY A 55 1.26 1.13 15.21
C GLY A 55 1.01 1.69 13.81
N VAL A 56 1.47 0.98 12.77
CA VAL A 56 1.27 1.36 11.36
C VAL A 56 -0.17 1.21 10.95
N GLN A 57 -0.83 0.15 11.40
CA GLN A 57 -2.25 -0.05 11.10
C GLN A 57 -3.09 1.08 11.70
N ILE A 58 -2.80 1.47 12.95
CA ILE A 58 -3.48 2.58 13.64
C ILE A 58 -3.23 3.90 12.91
N LEU A 59 -1.97 4.22 12.60
CA LEU A 59 -1.63 5.45 11.89
C LEU A 59 -2.25 5.49 10.49
N TYR A 60 -2.21 4.37 9.77
CA TYR A 60 -2.80 4.24 8.45
C TYR A 60 -4.31 4.51 8.46
N ASP A 61 -5.04 3.92 9.42
CA ASP A 61 -6.47 4.17 9.61
C ASP A 61 -6.74 5.62 9.99
N MET A 62 -6.00 6.15 10.97
CA MET A 62 -6.14 7.53 11.44
C MET A 62 -5.94 8.56 10.31
N PHE A 63 -4.86 8.45 9.54
CA PHE A 63 -4.59 9.38 8.44
C PHE A 63 -5.63 9.25 7.32
N ASN A 64 -6.07 8.03 7.01
CA ASN A 64 -7.06 7.85 5.95
C ASN A 64 -8.49 8.25 6.35
N LYS A 65 -8.76 8.52 7.63
CA LYS A 65 -10.02 9.16 8.07
C LYS A 65 -10.08 10.67 7.80
N MET A 66 -8.94 11.34 7.61
CA MET A 66 -8.91 12.76 7.26
C MET A 66 -9.22 12.93 5.77
N GLU A 67 -10.17 13.80 5.40
CA GLU A 67 -10.66 13.88 4.00
C GLU A 67 -9.55 14.26 2.99
N ASP A 68 -8.62 15.13 3.41
CA ASP A 68 -7.57 15.73 2.60
C ASP A 68 -6.23 14.98 2.63
N VAL A 69 -6.13 13.89 3.39
CA VAL A 69 -4.88 13.10 3.53
C VAL A 69 -5.05 11.72 2.92
N TRP A 70 -4.11 11.32 2.06
CA TRP A 70 -4.01 9.95 1.56
C TRP A 70 -2.69 9.31 2.00
N CYS A 71 -2.80 8.37 2.92
CA CYS A 71 -1.66 7.58 3.38
C CYS A 71 -1.67 6.21 2.69
N GLU A 72 -0.56 5.87 2.04
CA GLU A 72 -0.24 4.54 1.53
C GLU A 72 0.79 3.87 2.46
N ARG A 73 1.09 2.58 2.21
CA ARG A 73 2.08 1.82 2.99
C ARG A 73 2.86 0.90 2.07
N VAL A 74 4.16 0.80 2.33
CA VAL A 74 5.11 0.04 1.51
C VAL A 74 5.97 -0.82 2.44
N TYR A 75 6.17 -2.07 2.05
CA TYR A 75 7.06 -3.01 2.73
C TYR A 75 8.14 -3.41 1.73
N SER A 76 9.40 -3.11 2.06
CA SER A 76 10.54 -3.50 1.25
C SER A 76 11.71 -3.83 2.18
N PRO A 77 12.20 -5.07 2.22
CA PRO A 77 13.46 -5.38 2.89
C PRO A 77 14.65 -4.68 2.21
#